data_AF-A0A3M1D2S5-F1
#
_entry.id   AF-A0A3M1D2S5-F1
#
_cell.length_a   1.000
_cell.length_b   1.000
_cell.length_c   1.000
_cell.angle_alpha   90.00
_cell.angle_beta   90.00
_cell.angle_gamma   90.00
#
_symmetry.space_group_name_H-M   'P 1'
#
loop_
_entity.id
_entity.type
_entity.pdbx_description
1 polymer ?
#
loop_
_entity_poly.entity_id
_entity_poly.type
_entity_poly.pdbx_seq_one_letter_code
_entity_poly.pdbx_strand_id
1 'polypeptide(L)' 'PGERFDPNLHEAVGTTTTGPAGSVVDVVGSGLMRADGTVIKPAQVVVGTRPSEATT' A
#
# COMPACT_ATOMS: atom_id res chain seq x y z
N PRO A 1 -3.78 4.78 4.98
CA PRO A 1 -3.02 3.88 5.89
C PRO A 1 -3.95 2.83 6.50
N GLY A 2 -3.57 1.55 6.43
CA GLY A 2 -4.41 0.40 6.82
C GLY A 2 -5.18 -0.27 5.67
N GLU A 3 -5.16 0.32 4.47
CA GLU A 3 -5.71 -0.28 3.25
C GLU A 3 -4.84 -1.45 2.78
N ARG A 4 -5.43 -2.37 2.01
CA ARG A 4 -4.67 -3.46 1.37
C ARG A 4 -3.81 -2.89 0.24
N PHE A 5 -2.58 -3.37 0.12
CA PHE A 5 -1.74 -3.08 -1.04
C PHE A 5 -2.42 -3.60 -2.32
N ASP A 6 -2.47 -2.76 -3.35
CA ASP A 6 -2.97 -3.06 -4.68
C ASP A 6 -1.93 -2.57 -5.70
N PRO A 7 -1.25 -3.47 -6.45
CA PRO A 7 -0.23 -3.08 -7.41
C PRO A 7 -0.77 -2.26 -8.59
N ASN A 8 -2.08 -2.20 -8.81
CA ASN A 8 -2.67 -1.32 -9.83
C ASN A 8 -2.74 0.14 -9.38
N LEU A 9 -2.75 0.39 -8.07
CA LEU A 9 -2.89 1.72 -7.47
C LEU A 9 -1.60 2.18 -6.78
N HIS A 10 -0.76 1.23 -6.36
CA HIS A 10 0.37 1.45 -5.46
C HIS A 10 1.68 0.90 -6.03
N GLU A 11 2.76 1.61 -5.75
CA GLU A 11 4.14 1.20 -5.97
C GLU A 11 4.79 0.99 -4.59
N ALA A 12 5.14 -0.26 -4.25
CA ALA A 12 5.83 -0.56 -3.00
C ALA A 12 7.30 -0.17 -3.11
N VAL A 13 7.70 0.88 -2.39
CA VAL A 13 9.10 1.38 -2.38
C VAL A 13 9.89 0.92 -1.16
N GLY A 14 9.22 0.24 -0.22
CA GLY A 14 9.85 -0.34 0.96
C GLY A 14 8.88 -1.22 1.74
N THR A 15 9.44 -1.96 2.70
CA THR A 15 8.68 -2.83 3.60
C THR A 15 9.00 -2.52 5.05
N THR A 16 8.06 -2.79 5.95
CA THR A 16 8.23 -2.59 7.40
C THR A 16 7.58 -3.69 8.21
N THR A 17 8.16 -4.02 9.37
CA THR A 17 7.57 -4.96 10.34
C THR A 17 6.40 -4.35 11.12
N THR A 18 6.15 -3.04 10.95
CA THR A 18 5.01 -2.35 11.52
C THR A 18 3.80 -2.47 10.60
N GLY A 19 2.85 -3.34 10.93
CA GLY A 19 1.56 -3.44 10.26
C GLY A 19 1.34 -4.83 9.64
N PRO A 20 0.08 -5.25 9.42
CA PRO A 20 -0.22 -6.55 8.82
C PRO A 20 0.43 -6.75 7.46
N ALA A 21 0.77 -7.99 7.15
CA ALA A 21 1.33 -8.40 5.87
C ALA A 21 0.43 -7.94 4.72
N GLY A 22 1.01 -7.18 3.79
CA GLY A 22 0.30 -6.67 2.61
C GLY A 22 -0.60 -5.45 2.88
N SER A 23 -0.51 -4.81 4.04
CA SER A 23 -1.18 -3.53 4.29
C SER A 23 -0.29 -2.34 3.94
N VAL A 24 -0.89 -1.25 3.47
CA VAL A 24 -0.21 0.04 3.29
C VAL A 24 -0.06 0.71 4.65
N VAL A 25 1.17 0.83 5.11
CA VAL A 25 1.51 1.38 6.43
C VAL A 25 1.74 2.88 6.34
N ASP A 26 2.40 3.31 5.26
CA ASP A 26 2.68 4.72 5.01
C ASP A 26 2.62 5.04 3.51
N VAL A 27 2.32 6.30 3.19
CA VAL A 27 2.30 6.84 1.82
C VAL A 27 3.38 7.91 1.75
N VAL A 28 4.51 7.56 1.13
CA VAL A 28 5.68 8.44 1.03
C VAL A 28 5.66 9.32 -0.22
N GLY A 29 4.86 8.96 -1.22
CA GLY A 29 4.62 9.76 -2.41
C GLY A 29 3.17 9.65 -2.87
N SER A 30 2.50 10.79 -3.04
CA SER A 30 1.10 10.81 -3.49
C SER A 30 0.97 10.29 -4.92
N GLY A 31 -0.04 9.45 -5.14
CA GLY A 31 -0.46 9.04 -6.48
C GLY A 31 -1.23 10.15 -7.20
N LEU A 32 -1.39 9.99 -8.51
CA LEU A 32 -2.22 10.87 -9.34
C LEU A 32 -3.18 10.01 -10.17
N MET A 33 -4.46 10.34 -10.11
CA MET A 33 -5.53 9.64 -10.81
C MET A 33 -6.41 10.63 -11.55
N ARG A 34 -6.89 10.26 -12.74
CA ARG A 34 -7.95 11.00 -13.43
C ARG A 34 -9.30 10.78 -12.73
N ALA A 35 -10.26 11.66 -13.01
CA ALA A 35 -11.63 11.50 -12.54
C ALA A 35 -12.31 10.22 -13.07
N ASP A 36 -11.84 9.66 -14.18
CA ASP A 36 -12.32 8.39 -14.76
C ASP A 36 -11.70 7.14 -14.11
N GLY A 37 -10.85 7.30 -13.09
CA GLY A 37 -10.19 6.19 -12.40
C GLY A 37 -8.86 5.75 -13.02
N THR A 38 -8.44 6.33 -14.15
CA THR A 38 -7.14 6.00 -14.76
C THR A 38 -5.99 6.47 -13.86
N VAL A 39 -5.14 5.55 -13.43
CA VAL A 39 -3.91 5.86 -12.68
C VAL A 39 -2.89 6.46 -13.62
N ILE A 40 -2.53 7.73 -13.38
CA ILE A 40 -1.44 8.42 -14.10
C ILE A 40 -0.10 8.11 -13.44
N LYS A 41 -0.09 8.10 -12.10
CA LYS A 41 1.09 7.80 -11.29
C LYS A 41 0.64 7.02 -10.05
N PRO A 42 1.15 5.81 -9.80
CA PRO A 42 0.81 5.07 -8.59
C PRO A 42 1.29 5.83 -7.34
N ALA A 43 0.61 5.62 -6.21
CA ALA A 43 1.11 6.14 -4.94
C ALA A 43 2.29 5.30 -4.48
N GLN A 44 3.37 5.95 -4.03
CA GLN A 44 4.53 5.27 -3.46
C GLN A 44 4.27 5.00 -1.98
N VAL A 45 4.35 3.73 -1.61
CA VAL A 45 3.92 3.26 -0.29
C VAL A 45 4.95 2.37 0.39
N VAL A 46 4.87 2.31 1.73
CA VAL A 46 5.58 1.31 2.54
C VAL A 46 4.57 0.23 2.95
N VAL A 47 4.93 -1.03 2.73
CA VAL A 47 4.04 -2.19 2.96
C VAL A 47 4.44 -2.95 4.23
N GLY A 48 3.44 -3.31 5.04
CA GLY A 48 3.61 -4.11 6.24
C GLY A 48 3.98 -5.55 5.93
N THR A 49 4.83 -6.17 6.76
CA THR A 49 5.25 -7.58 6.64
C THR A 49 4.98 -8.40 7.90
N ARG A 50 4.37 -7.81 8.95
CA ARG A 50 4.03 -8.57 10.15
C ARG A 50 3.03 -9.66 9.77
N PRO A 51 3.24 -10.93 10.16
CA PRO A 51 2.25 -11.97 9.91
C PRO A 51 0.86 -11.49 10.33
N SER A 52 -0.13 -11.63 9.46
CA SER A 52 -1.52 -11.45 9.90
C SER A 52 -1.76 -12.48 10.99
N GLU A 53 -2.28 -12.05 12.15
CA GLU A 53 -2.63 -13.00 13.21
C GLU A 53 -3.59 -14.03 12.61
N ALA A 54 -3.17 -15.29 12.56
CA ALA A 54 -4.02 -16.38 12.11
C ALA A 54 -5.19 -16.44 13.09
N THR A 55 -6.39 -16.11 12.61
CA THR A 55 -7.63 -16.41 13.34
C THR A 55 -7.63 -17.91 13.62
N THR A 56 -7.36 -18.28 14.88
CA THR A 56 -7.54 -19.64 15.40
C THR A 56 -8.95 -19.77 15.94
#